data_AF-A0A3D9QTX3-F1
#
_entry.id   AF-A0A3D9QTX3-F1
#
_cell.length_a   1.000
_cell.length_b   1.000
_cell.length_c   1.000
_cell.angle_alpha   90.00
_cell.angle_beta   90.00
_cell.angle_gamma   90.00
#
_symmetry.space_group_name_H-M   'P 1'
#
loop_
_entity.id
_entity.type
_entity.pdbx_description
1 polymer ?
#
loop_
_entity_poly.entity_id
_entity_poly.type
_entity_poly.pdbx_seq_one_letter_code
_entity_poly.pdbx_strand_id
1 'polypeptide(L)'
;MCNLMHFLVSGKYKRLLTLDKQMEILKLKIRQYQELVGERRIEWLEHSVVGKFVNFRKYDHDEVGLKEFLDDRGLLPVTSTLRWKDLTEEEQHILEPKNAFGRHILKFVPNRDNWASKDELDEYKLRTKEQKVINLVGEWKEKKNEYTILLKTWSWICLNSSQILASRDRFIDFGTVSLKLSDPVIDVTQAFIKLGRERFKSVCKPDEELTIEQGLQGYYSLKDVRNYRRMIGIQSRYYLMNMNEETRMRNMLENKQRRYSIIAQQINHHHP
;
A
#
# COMPACT_ATOMS: atom_id res chain seq x y z
N MET A 1 -9.32 30.08 11.35
CA MET A 1 -9.61 29.29 10.12
C MET A 1 -9.14 27.85 10.37
N CYS A 2 -9.95 26.82 10.15
CA CYS A 2 -9.53 25.44 10.44
C CYS A 2 -8.46 24.95 9.44
N ASN A 3 -7.61 24.02 9.86
CA ASN A 3 -6.45 23.56 9.09
C ASN A 3 -6.82 23.03 7.69
N LEU A 4 -7.97 22.34 7.58
CA LEU A 4 -8.53 21.90 6.30
C LEU A 4 -8.83 23.08 5.37
N MET A 5 -9.55 24.09 5.86
CA MET A 5 -9.93 25.26 5.04
C MET A 5 -8.69 26.00 4.56
N HIS A 6 -7.68 26.21 5.42
CA HIS A 6 -6.42 26.82 5.00
C HIS A 6 -5.72 26.00 3.91
N PHE A 7 -5.70 24.66 4.04
CA PHE A 7 -5.07 23.78 3.05
C PHE A 7 -5.79 23.79 1.69
N LEU A 8 -7.12 23.93 1.69
CA LEU A 8 -7.93 24.01 0.48
C LEU A 8 -7.82 25.40 -0.19
N VAL A 9 -8.03 26.48 0.57
CA VAL A 9 -7.97 27.87 0.08
C VAL A 9 -6.59 28.23 -0.47
N SER A 10 -5.52 27.73 0.16
CA SER A 10 -4.15 27.96 -0.32
C SER A 10 -3.79 27.15 -1.58
N GLY A 11 -4.70 26.36 -2.13
CA GLY A 11 -4.47 25.53 -3.31
C GLY A 11 -3.55 24.33 -3.08
N LYS A 12 -3.12 24.07 -1.84
CA LYS A 12 -2.19 22.97 -1.50
C LYS A 12 -2.76 21.60 -1.84
N TYR A 13 -4.07 21.40 -1.70
CA TYR A 13 -4.72 20.16 -2.09
C TYR A 13 -4.68 19.93 -3.60
N LYS A 14 -5.04 20.94 -4.39
CA LYS A 14 -4.93 20.88 -5.85
C LYS A 14 -3.48 20.63 -6.28
N ARG A 15 -2.54 21.34 -5.68
CA ARG A 15 -1.09 21.14 -5.91
C ARG A 15 -0.65 19.71 -5.61
N LEU A 16 -1.10 19.12 -4.51
CA LEU A 16 -0.82 17.72 -4.16
C LEU A 16 -1.28 16.76 -5.27
N LEU A 17 -2.49 16.93 -5.80
CA LEU A 17 -3.03 16.10 -6.90
C LEU A 17 -2.26 16.34 -8.21
N THR A 18 -1.93 17.59 -8.52
CA THR A 18 -1.14 17.93 -9.72
C THR A 18 0.26 17.32 -9.66
N LEU A 19 0.93 17.37 -8.50
CA LEU A 19 2.26 16.78 -8.31
C LEU A 19 2.26 15.27 -8.54
N ASP A 20 1.24 14.55 -8.06
CA ASP A 20 1.08 13.11 -8.32
C ASP A 20 1.10 12.79 -9.83
N LYS A 21 0.32 13.54 -10.62
CA LYS A 21 0.26 13.36 -12.08
C LYS A 21 1.55 13.78 -12.78
N GLN A 22 2.15 14.89 -12.38
CA GLN A 22 3.42 15.36 -12.94
C GLN A 22 4.56 14.37 -12.67
N MET A 23 4.64 13.80 -11.46
CA MET A 23 5.62 12.78 -11.12
C MET A 23 5.46 11.51 -11.96
N GLU A 24 4.23 11.05 -12.23
CA GLU A 24 4.00 9.88 -13.09
C GLU A 24 4.37 10.16 -14.56
N ILE A 25 4.12 11.38 -15.07
CA ILE A 25 4.58 11.80 -16.41
C ILE A 25 6.12 11.75 -16.49
N LEU A 26 6.81 12.33 -15.51
CA LEU A 26 8.28 12.32 -15.47
C LEU A 26 8.82 10.89 -15.38
N LYS A 27 8.25 10.08 -14.47
CA LYS A 27 8.64 8.68 -14.27
C LYS A 27 8.48 7.85 -15.54
N LEU A 28 7.40 8.07 -16.32
CA LEU A 28 7.21 7.41 -17.61
C LEU A 28 8.31 7.77 -18.61
N LYS A 29 8.69 9.05 -18.70
CA LYS A 29 9.77 9.49 -19.61
C LYS A 29 11.14 8.98 -19.19
N ILE A 30 11.46 9.04 -17.90
CA ILE A 30 12.70 8.50 -17.35
C ILE A 30 12.78 6.99 -17.57
N ARG A 31 11.66 6.28 -17.39
CA ARG A 31 11.53 4.85 -17.72
C ARG A 31 11.83 4.58 -19.19
N GLN A 32 11.19 5.32 -20.11
CA GLN A 32 11.40 5.16 -21.56
C GLN A 32 12.86 5.39 -21.95
N TYR A 33 13.51 6.42 -21.38
CA TYR A 33 14.94 6.62 -21.56
C TYR A 33 15.75 5.40 -21.12
N GLN A 34 15.49 4.87 -19.93
CA GLN A 34 16.22 3.71 -19.43
C GLN A 34 15.96 2.44 -20.27
N GLU A 35 14.74 2.26 -20.78
CA GLU A 35 14.42 1.18 -21.74
C GLU A 35 15.24 1.31 -23.03
N LEU A 36 15.40 2.53 -23.55
CA LEU A 36 16.21 2.80 -24.75
C LEU A 36 17.71 2.53 -24.54
N VAL A 37 18.23 2.85 -23.35
CA VAL A 37 19.64 2.55 -23.00
C VAL A 37 19.84 1.06 -22.72
N GLY A 38 18.78 0.32 -22.41
CA GLY A 38 18.83 -1.13 -22.16
C GLY A 38 19.34 -1.52 -20.77
N GLU A 39 19.51 -0.54 -19.88
CA GLU A 39 20.05 -0.77 -18.54
C GLU A 39 18.99 -1.19 -17.55
N ARG A 40 19.23 -2.29 -16.83
CA ARG A 40 18.30 -2.74 -15.78
C ARG A 40 18.26 -1.80 -14.59
N ARG A 41 19.35 -1.08 -14.33
CA ARG A 41 19.48 -0.15 -13.22
C ARG A 41 20.36 1.03 -13.62
N ILE A 42 19.89 2.24 -13.37
CA ILE A 42 20.65 3.47 -13.55
C ILE A 42 20.64 4.23 -12.23
N GLU A 43 21.82 4.70 -11.81
CA GLU A 43 21.97 5.65 -10.71
C GLU A 43 22.24 7.04 -11.29
N TRP A 44 21.45 8.03 -10.85
CA TRP A 44 21.71 9.44 -11.10
C TRP A 44 22.24 10.05 -9.81
N LEU A 45 23.56 9.97 -9.63
CA LEU A 45 24.26 10.31 -8.39
C LEU A 45 24.06 11.79 -8.00
N GLU A 46 24.04 12.68 -8.99
CA GLU A 46 23.82 14.13 -8.82
C GLU A 46 22.48 14.44 -8.13
N HIS A 47 21.51 13.54 -8.32
CA HIS A 47 20.19 13.65 -7.70
C HIS A 47 19.98 12.60 -6.61
N SER A 48 20.91 11.68 -6.36
CA SER A 48 20.72 10.56 -5.44
C SER A 48 19.43 9.78 -5.71
N VAL A 49 19.12 9.60 -7.00
CA VAL A 49 17.93 8.88 -7.49
C VAL A 49 18.37 7.62 -8.21
N VAL A 50 17.60 6.55 -8.06
CA VAL A 50 17.82 5.28 -8.74
C VAL A 50 16.56 4.88 -9.53
N GLY A 51 16.78 4.49 -10.79
CA GLY A 51 15.80 3.87 -11.66
C GLY A 51 16.13 2.39 -11.83
N LYS A 52 15.18 1.50 -11.58
CA LYS A 52 15.42 0.06 -11.74
C LYS A 52 14.21 -0.72 -12.24
N PHE A 53 14.48 -1.69 -13.09
CA PHE A 53 13.55 -2.74 -13.47
C PHE A 53 13.72 -3.94 -12.54
N VAL A 54 12.64 -4.35 -11.91
CA VAL A 54 12.60 -5.54 -11.07
C VAL A 54 11.58 -6.51 -11.65
N ASN A 55 12.02 -7.74 -11.86
CA ASN A 55 11.18 -8.82 -12.34
C ASN A 55 10.49 -9.52 -11.17
N PHE A 56 9.17 -9.61 -11.25
CA PHE A 56 8.34 -10.34 -10.30
C PHE A 56 7.73 -11.55 -10.99
N ARG A 57 7.80 -12.70 -10.34
CA ARG A 57 7.07 -13.88 -10.78
C ARG A 57 5.58 -13.63 -10.51
N LYS A 58 4.77 -13.79 -11.54
CA LYS A 58 3.31 -13.75 -11.43
C LYS A 58 2.84 -15.17 -11.14
N TYR A 59 2.05 -15.31 -10.09
CA TYR A 59 1.48 -16.59 -9.70
C TYR A 59 -0.05 -16.53 -9.77
N ASP A 60 -0.62 -17.61 -10.26
CA ASP A 60 -2.03 -17.97 -10.12
C ASP A 60 -2.14 -18.79 -8.83
N HIS A 61 -3.08 -18.44 -7.95
CA HIS A 61 -3.18 -19.02 -6.61
C HIS A 61 -4.47 -19.81 -6.50
N ASP A 62 -4.36 -21.07 -6.10
CA ASP A 62 -5.50 -21.86 -5.64
C ASP A 62 -5.78 -21.48 -4.18
N GLU A 63 -6.44 -20.34 -3.99
CA GLU A 63 -6.76 -19.81 -2.65
C GLU A 63 -7.72 -20.75 -1.91
N VAL A 64 -8.62 -21.43 -2.62
CA VAL A 64 -9.57 -22.38 -2.03
C VAL A 64 -8.79 -23.57 -1.48
N GLY A 65 -8.00 -24.24 -2.32
CA GLY A 65 -7.17 -25.38 -1.91
C GLY A 65 -6.23 -25.06 -0.74
N LEU A 66 -5.62 -23.87 -0.75
CA LEU A 66 -4.75 -23.43 0.34
C LEU A 66 -5.54 -23.26 1.65
N LYS A 67 -6.75 -22.68 1.58
CA LYS A 67 -7.60 -22.55 2.77
C LYS A 67 -7.98 -23.91 3.34
N GLU A 68 -8.33 -24.88 2.49
CA GLU A 68 -8.66 -26.24 2.97
C GLU A 68 -7.44 -26.89 3.64
N PHE A 69 -6.28 -26.81 3.00
CA PHE A 69 -5.03 -27.34 3.55
C PHE A 69 -4.68 -26.81 4.94
N LEU A 70 -4.85 -25.49 5.14
CA LEU A 70 -4.57 -24.81 6.40
C LEU A 70 -5.62 -25.14 7.46
N ASP A 71 -6.88 -25.27 7.05
CA ASP A 71 -8.01 -25.58 7.92
C ASP A 71 -7.95 -27.03 8.44
N ASP A 72 -7.60 -27.98 7.58
CA ASP A 72 -7.39 -29.39 7.95
C ASP A 72 -6.27 -29.58 8.98
N ARG A 73 -5.36 -28.60 9.08
CA ARG A 73 -4.27 -28.56 10.07
C ARG A 73 -4.58 -27.70 11.29
N GLY A 74 -5.76 -27.08 11.35
CA GLY A 74 -6.15 -26.15 12.41
C GLY A 74 -5.38 -24.82 12.41
N LEU A 75 -4.72 -24.48 11.31
CA LEU A 75 -3.85 -23.30 11.20
C LEU A 75 -4.52 -22.11 10.51
N LEU A 76 -5.66 -22.34 9.84
CA LEU A 76 -6.40 -21.29 9.14
C LEU A 76 -6.61 -19.99 9.96
N PRO A 77 -7.03 -20.02 11.24
CA PRO A 77 -7.22 -18.78 12.01
C PRO A 77 -5.92 -18.03 12.34
N VAL A 78 -4.76 -18.71 12.40
CA VAL A 78 -3.46 -18.08 12.74
C VAL A 78 -2.64 -17.71 11.51
N THR A 79 -3.02 -18.19 10.32
CA THR A 79 -2.37 -17.87 9.04
C THR A 79 -3.21 -17.00 8.14
N SER A 80 -4.32 -16.43 8.62
CA SER A 80 -5.23 -15.65 7.78
C SER A 80 -5.41 -14.23 8.30
N THR A 81 -5.85 -13.35 7.40
CA THR A 81 -6.33 -12.01 7.73
C THR A 81 -7.81 -11.90 7.35
N LEU A 82 -8.49 -10.96 8.01
CA LEU A 82 -9.89 -10.64 7.73
C LEU A 82 -10.00 -9.13 7.50
N ARG A 83 -10.77 -8.74 6.48
CA ARG A 83 -11.02 -7.31 6.18
C ARG A 83 -12.45 -6.97 6.56
N TRP A 84 -12.63 -5.92 7.35
CA TRP A 84 -13.94 -5.50 7.83
C TRP A 84 -14.97 -5.32 6.72
N LYS A 85 -14.55 -4.70 5.62
CA LYS A 85 -15.38 -4.47 4.42
C LYS A 85 -15.85 -5.73 3.68
N ASP A 86 -15.22 -6.88 3.94
CA ASP A 86 -15.58 -8.16 3.30
C ASP A 86 -16.65 -8.91 4.13
N LEU A 87 -17.07 -8.35 5.28
CA LEU A 87 -18.08 -8.90 6.19
C LEU A 87 -19.47 -8.29 5.95
N THR A 88 -20.52 -9.08 6.23
CA THR A 88 -21.90 -8.59 6.27
C THR A 88 -22.14 -7.70 7.49
N GLU A 89 -23.22 -6.91 7.48
CA GLU A 89 -23.58 -6.04 8.62
C GLU A 89 -23.81 -6.86 9.91
N GLU A 90 -24.40 -8.05 9.80
CA GLU A 90 -24.61 -8.97 10.93
C GLU A 90 -23.27 -9.48 11.49
N GLU A 91 -22.35 -9.90 10.63
CA GLU A 91 -21.01 -10.35 11.03
C GLU A 91 -20.20 -9.22 11.68
N GLN A 92 -20.32 -8.02 11.13
CA GLN A 92 -19.73 -6.83 11.72
C GLN A 92 -20.26 -6.62 13.14
N HIS A 93 -21.58 -6.70 13.36
CA HIS A 93 -22.15 -6.57 14.70
C HIS A 93 -21.66 -7.68 15.66
N ILE A 94 -21.48 -8.92 15.20
CA ILE A 94 -20.96 -10.03 16.03
C ILE A 94 -19.50 -9.80 16.44
N LEU A 95 -18.71 -9.25 15.51
CA LEU A 95 -17.27 -9.02 15.65
C LEU A 95 -16.91 -7.65 16.18
N GLU A 96 -17.87 -6.74 16.29
CA GLU A 96 -17.64 -5.39 16.78
C GLU A 96 -17.01 -5.46 18.18
N PRO A 97 -15.80 -4.91 18.37
CA PRO A 97 -15.18 -4.94 19.67
C PRO A 97 -16.02 -4.09 20.61
N LYS A 98 -16.42 -4.64 21.76
CA LYS A 98 -17.29 -3.96 22.76
C LYS A 98 -16.77 -2.58 23.22
N ASN A 99 -15.48 -2.29 22.98
CA ASN A 99 -14.81 -1.03 23.31
C ASN A 99 -14.10 -0.35 22.10
N ALA A 100 -14.35 -0.76 20.86
CA ALA A 100 -13.74 -0.11 19.71
C ALA A 100 -14.48 1.19 19.38
N PHE A 101 -14.08 2.27 20.05
CA PHE A 101 -14.32 3.59 19.52
C PHE A 101 -13.49 3.74 18.24
N GLY A 102 -14.06 3.31 17.11
CA GLY A 102 -13.46 3.54 15.79
C GLY A 102 -13.13 5.03 15.66
N ARG A 103 -11.86 5.34 15.40
CA ARG A 103 -11.45 6.73 15.21
C ARG A 103 -12.16 7.24 13.97
N HIS A 104 -12.95 8.30 14.11
CA HIS A 104 -13.56 8.97 12.97
C HIS A 104 -12.44 9.70 12.21
N ILE A 105 -12.30 9.37 10.93
CA ILE A 105 -11.33 9.99 10.03
C ILE A 105 -12.11 10.86 9.05
N LEU A 106 -11.56 12.03 8.73
CA LEU A 106 -12.11 12.90 7.71
C LEU A 106 -11.99 12.27 6.32
N LYS A 107 -13.12 12.14 5.63
CA LYS A 107 -13.20 11.81 4.20
C LYS A 107 -13.58 13.06 3.42
N PHE A 108 -12.72 13.45 2.50
CA PHE A 108 -12.94 14.56 1.59
C PHE A 108 -13.08 14.07 0.15
N VAL A 109 -14.12 14.54 -0.53
CA VAL A 109 -14.36 14.27 -1.95
C VAL A 109 -14.32 15.61 -2.69
N PRO A 110 -13.26 15.88 -3.49
CA PRO A 110 -13.10 17.18 -4.14
C PRO A 110 -14.08 17.38 -5.31
N ASN A 111 -14.48 18.62 -5.53
CA ASN A 111 -15.13 19.06 -6.77
C ASN A 111 -14.17 18.94 -7.95
N ARG A 112 -14.71 18.93 -9.18
CA ARG A 112 -13.93 18.81 -10.43
C ARG A 112 -12.87 19.91 -10.58
N ASP A 113 -13.14 21.13 -10.11
CA ASP A 113 -12.22 22.26 -10.26
C ASP A 113 -10.93 22.15 -9.42
N ASN A 114 -10.97 21.30 -8.40
CA ASN A 114 -9.82 20.96 -7.56
C ASN A 114 -8.96 19.84 -8.13
N TRP A 115 -9.33 19.28 -9.28
CA TRP A 115 -8.51 18.31 -9.99
C TRP A 115 -7.43 19.03 -10.81
N ALA A 116 -6.38 18.29 -11.16
CA ALA A 116 -5.39 18.80 -12.11
C ALA A 116 -6.07 19.04 -13.46
N SER A 117 -5.91 20.24 -14.03
CA SER A 117 -6.50 20.54 -15.34
C SER A 117 -5.83 19.68 -16.41
N LYS A 118 -6.61 19.18 -17.36
CA LYS A 118 -6.07 18.43 -18.49
C LYS A 118 -5.10 19.29 -19.30
N ASP A 119 -5.44 20.55 -19.51
CA ASP A 119 -4.62 21.50 -20.28
C ASP A 119 -3.28 21.78 -19.57
N GLU A 120 -3.32 21.95 -18.24
CA GLU A 120 -2.11 22.12 -17.42
C GLU A 120 -1.18 20.88 -17.52
N LEU A 121 -1.76 19.68 -17.51
CA LEU A 121 -0.98 18.44 -17.66
C LEU A 121 -0.44 18.25 -19.08
N ASP A 122 -1.18 18.65 -20.11
CA ASP A 122 -0.76 18.52 -21.50
C ASP A 122 0.34 19.55 -21.84
N GLU A 123 0.24 20.78 -21.33
CA GLU A 123 1.31 21.78 -21.38
C GLU A 123 2.57 21.26 -20.66
N TYR A 124 2.40 20.67 -19.47
CA TYR A 124 3.51 20.08 -18.73
C TYR A 124 4.19 18.94 -19.50
N LYS A 125 3.42 18.08 -20.18
CA LYS A 125 3.98 17.02 -21.04
C LYS A 125 4.79 17.59 -22.19
N LEU A 126 4.32 18.69 -22.80
CA LEU A 126 4.99 19.35 -23.91
C LEU A 126 6.32 19.96 -23.44
N ARG A 127 6.30 20.72 -22.34
CA ARG A 127 7.50 21.35 -21.76
C ARG A 127 8.59 20.34 -21.41
N THR A 128 8.19 19.18 -20.90
CA THR A 128 9.12 18.11 -20.51
C THR A 128 9.54 17.21 -21.67
N LYS A 129 9.11 17.47 -22.92
CA LYS A 129 9.33 16.56 -24.06
C LYS A 129 10.80 16.52 -24.51
N GLU A 130 11.47 17.68 -24.51
CA GLU A 130 12.82 17.84 -25.05
C GLU A 130 13.89 17.99 -23.97
N GLN A 131 13.50 17.85 -22.69
CA GLN A 131 14.43 17.95 -21.59
C GLN A 131 15.34 16.72 -21.52
N LYS A 132 16.62 16.96 -21.22
CA LYS A 132 17.59 15.90 -20.92
C LYS A 132 17.12 15.08 -19.71
N VAL A 133 17.39 13.78 -19.73
CA VAL A 133 16.96 12.87 -18.65
C VAL A 133 17.44 13.32 -17.26
N ILE A 134 18.66 13.87 -17.15
CA ILE A 134 19.20 14.33 -15.87
C ILE A 134 18.30 15.43 -15.26
N ASN A 135 17.83 16.36 -16.09
CA ASN A 135 16.92 17.43 -15.66
C ASN A 135 15.54 16.87 -15.27
N LEU A 136 15.04 15.88 -15.99
CA LEU A 136 13.78 15.19 -15.64
C LEU A 136 13.86 14.50 -14.28
N VAL A 137 15.01 13.87 -13.98
CA VAL A 137 15.27 13.21 -12.70
C VAL A 137 15.36 14.23 -11.56
N GLY A 138 16.06 15.34 -11.79
CA GLY A 138 16.11 16.46 -10.84
C GLY A 138 14.72 17.02 -10.53
N GLU A 139 13.93 17.33 -11.56
CA GLU A 139 12.56 17.84 -11.40
C GLU A 139 11.66 16.81 -10.68
N TRP A 140 11.81 15.51 -10.98
CA TRP A 140 11.05 14.46 -10.31
C TRP A 140 11.35 14.43 -8.80
N LYS A 141 12.63 14.56 -8.42
CA LYS A 141 13.05 14.59 -7.01
C LYS A 141 12.46 15.78 -6.27
N GLU A 142 12.54 16.97 -6.86
CA GLU A 142 11.99 18.20 -6.27
C GLU A 142 10.48 18.07 -6.03
N LYS A 143 9.74 17.61 -7.05
CA LYS A 143 8.30 17.36 -6.95
C LYS A 143 7.96 16.30 -5.92
N LYS A 144 8.74 15.23 -5.83
CA LYS A 144 8.55 14.18 -4.83
C LYS A 144 8.75 14.70 -3.41
N ASN A 145 9.72 15.57 -3.18
CA ASN A 145 9.94 16.19 -1.88
C ASN A 145 8.75 17.08 -1.49
N GLU A 146 8.30 17.95 -2.39
CA GLU A 146 7.12 18.80 -2.19
C GLU A 146 5.87 17.97 -1.91
N TYR A 147 5.63 16.94 -2.74
CA TYR A 147 4.51 16.00 -2.59
C TYR A 147 4.55 15.31 -1.22
N THR A 148 5.71 14.83 -0.79
CA THR A 148 5.85 14.14 0.50
C THR A 148 5.49 15.05 1.68
N ILE A 149 5.87 16.33 1.63
CA ILE A 149 5.53 17.32 2.65
C ILE A 149 4.01 17.60 2.67
N LEU A 150 3.41 17.82 1.50
CA LEU A 150 1.98 18.06 1.37
C LEU A 150 1.15 16.85 1.79
N LEU A 151 1.57 15.63 1.42
CA LEU A 151 0.89 14.39 1.76
C LEU A 151 0.89 14.14 3.28
N LYS A 152 2.01 14.43 3.96
CA LYS A 152 2.09 14.34 5.43
C LYS A 152 1.12 15.32 6.10
N THR A 153 1.12 16.57 5.63
CA THR A 153 0.18 17.60 6.11
C THR A 153 -1.27 17.17 5.90
N TRP A 154 -1.60 16.69 4.71
CA TRP A 154 -2.94 16.19 4.38
C TRP A 154 -3.36 15.01 5.26
N SER A 155 -2.49 14.02 5.43
CA SER A 155 -2.75 12.86 6.28
C SER A 155 -3.02 13.26 7.73
N TRP A 156 -2.25 14.22 8.25
CA TRP A 156 -2.45 14.75 9.59
C TRP A 156 -3.80 15.49 9.71
N ILE A 157 -4.18 16.30 8.73
CA ILE A 157 -5.49 16.95 8.68
C ILE A 157 -6.60 15.89 8.72
N CYS A 158 -6.50 14.84 7.90
CA CYS A 158 -7.52 13.79 7.84
C CYS A 158 -7.72 13.07 9.17
N LEU A 159 -6.65 12.83 9.92
CA LEU A 159 -6.69 12.12 11.20
C LEU A 159 -7.17 12.98 12.37
N ASN A 160 -6.91 14.29 12.34
CA ASN A 160 -7.09 15.16 13.52
C ASN A 160 -8.23 16.19 13.39
N SER A 161 -8.95 16.20 12.27
CA SER A 161 -9.97 17.22 12.00
C SER A 161 -11.42 16.69 12.09
N SER A 162 -11.68 15.73 12.98
CA SER A 162 -13.00 15.10 13.11
C SER A 162 -14.11 16.09 13.53
N GLN A 163 -13.77 17.19 14.19
CA GLN A 163 -14.71 18.22 14.64
C GLN A 163 -15.25 19.13 13.51
N ILE A 164 -14.81 18.96 12.27
CA ILE A 164 -15.13 19.87 11.15
C ILE A 164 -16.58 19.78 10.66
N LEU A 165 -17.31 18.69 10.95
CA LEU A 165 -18.68 18.47 10.43
C LEU A 165 -19.67 19.59 10.76
N ALA A 166 -19.53 20.25 11.91
CA ALA A 166 -20.39 21.37 12.31
C ALA A 166 -20.30 22.57 11.35
N SER A 167 -19.31 22.58 10.45
CA SER A 167 -19.03 23.65 9.50
C SER A 167 -18.94 23.17 8.05
N ARG A 168 -19.60 22.03 7.72
CA ARG A 168 -19.52 21.39 6.40
C ARG A 168 -19.85 22.32 5.23
N ASP A 169 -20.79 23.26 5.43
CA ASP A 169 -21.26 24.16 4.37
C ASP A 169 -20.16 25.11 3.90
N ARG A 170 -19.15 25.37 4.76
CA ARG A 170 -17.98 26.20 4.41
C ARG A 170 -17.06 25.56 3.37
N PHE A 171 -17.26 24.28 3.04
CA PHE A 171 -16.41 23.53 2.11
C PHE A 171 -17.09 23.25 0.77
N ILE A 172 -18.34 23.65 0.57
CA ILE A 172 -19.14 23.32 -0.62
C ILE A 172 -18.42 23.69 -1.92
N ASP A 173 -17.74 24.83 -1.95
CA ASP A 173 -16.98 25.29 -3.13
C ASP A 173 -15.79 24.37 -3.46
N PHE A 174 -15.25 23.67 -2.45
CA PHE A 174 -14.11 22.79 -2.60
C PHE A 174 -14.50 21.33 -2.82
N GLY A 175 -15.58 20.87 -2.19
CA GLY A 175 -16.01 19.49 -2.23
C GLY A 175 -16.88 19.07 -1.05
N THR A 176 -17.12 17.78 -0.94
CA THR A 176 -17.90 17.19 0.16
C THR A 176 -16.97 16.70 1.27
N VAL A 177 -17.28 17.10 2.51
CA VAL A 177 -16.60 16.63 3.72
C VAL A 177 -17.54 15.70 4.49
N SER A 178 -17.04 14.53 4.87
CA SER A 178 -17.76 13.54 5.68
C SER A 178 -16.80 12.91 6.70
N LEU A 179 -17.33 12.24 7.73
CA LEU A 179 -16.52 11.37 8.57
C LEU A 179 -16.73 9.92 8.15
N LYS A 180 -15.64 9.17 8.08
CA LYS A 180 -15.66 7.72 7.93
C LYS A 180 -15.13 7.13 9.23
N LEU A 181 -15.85 6.16 9.81
CA LEU A 181 -15.30 5.32 10.85
C LEU A 181 -14.10 4.55 10.27
N SER A 182 -12.98 4.52 10.99
CA SER A 182 -11.90 3.60 10.62
C SER A 182 -12.37 2.16 10.80
N ASP A 183 -12.02 1.32 9.83
CA ASP A 183 -12.24 -0.12 9.93
C ASP A 183 -11.55 -0.62 11.22
N PRO A 184 -12.25 -1.34 12.12
CA PRO A 184 -11.68 -1.80 13.37
C PRO A 184 -10.60 -2.87 13.14
N VAL A 185 -9.69 -2.99 14.09
CA VAL A 185 -8.75 -4.12 14.12
C VAL A 185 -9.52 -5.37 14.52
N ILE A 186 -9.51 -6.37 13.66
CA ILE A 186 -10.21 -7.64 13.90
C ILE A 186 -9.24 -8.62 14.54
N ASP A 187 -9.64 -9.19 15.68
CA ASP A 187 -9.01 -10.40 16.21
C ASP A 187 -9.49 -11.59 15.37
N VAL A 188 -8.60 -12.11 14.53
CA VAL A 188 -8.89 -13.19 13.58
C VAL A 188 -9.26 -14.49 14.29
N THR A 189 -8.66 -14.76 15.45
CA THR A 189 -8.95 -15.99 16.21
C THR A 189 -10.35 -15.90 16.82
N GLN A 190 -10.70 -14.76 17.40
CA GLN A 190 -12.07 -14.51 17.88
C GLN A 190 -13.09 -14.53 16.74
N ALA A 191 -12.71 -14.02 15.55
CA ALA A 191 -13.57 -14.08 14.38
C ALA A 191 -13.85 -15.51 13.94
N PHE A 192 -12.84 -16.39 13.93
CA PHE A 192 -13.04 -17.81 13.64
C PHE A 192 -14.01 -18.49 14.61
N ILE A 193 -13.86 -18.23 15.91
CA ILE A 193 -14.72 -18.80 16.95
C ILE A 193 -16.17 -18.31 16.79
N LYS A 194 -16.37 -17.02 16.55
CA LYS A 194 -17.71 -16.40 16.52
C LYS A 194 -18.47 -16.64 15.22
N LEU A 195 -17.78 -16.59 14.08
CA LEU A 195 -18.42 -16.79 12.77
C LEU A 195 -18.63 -18.27 12.44
N GLY A 196 -17.84 -19.15 13.06
CA GLY A 196 -17.79 -20.56 12.72
C GLY A 196 -16.91 -20.85 11.50
N ARG A 197 -16.48 -22.11 11.41
CA ARG A 197 -15.45 -22.60 10.48
C ARG A 197 -15.76 -22.26 9.01
N GLU A 198 -16.91 -22.71 8.50
CA GLU A 198 -17.28 -22.53 7.09
C GLU A 198 -17.42 -21.06 6.71
N ARG A 199 -18.07 -20.28 7.57
CA ARG A 199 -18.26 -18.86 7.28
C ARG A 199 -16.92 -18.14 7.29
N PHE A 200 -16.07 -18.38 8.29
CA PHE A 200 -14.72 -17.81 8.34
C PHE A 200 -13.89 -18.17 7.10
N LYS A 201 -13.90 -19.44 6.68
CA LYS A 201 -13.20 -19.91 5.47
C LYS A 201 -13.61 -19.13 4.22
N SER A 202 -14.90 -18.76 4.12
CA SER A 202 -15.41 -17.99 2.98
C SER A 202 -14.96 -16.52 2.95
N VAL A 203 -14.70 -15.89 4.11
CA VAL A 203 -14.37 -14.46 4.21
C VAL A 203 -12.90 -14.15 4.49
N CYS A 204 -12.17 -15.08 5.09
CA CYS A 204 -10.76 -14.90 5.41
C CYS A 204 -9.88 -14.94 4.15
N LYS A 205 -8.65 -14.45 4.28
CA LYS A 205 -7.61 -14.57 3.24
C LYS A 205 -6.32 -15.07 3.87
N PRO A 206 -5.70 -16.14 3.33
CA PRO A 206 -4.38 -16.56 3.77
C PRO A 206 -3.38 -15.40 3.66
N ASP A 207 -2.66 -15.16 4.74
CA ASP A 207 -1.56 -14.23 4.79
C ASP A 207 -0.27 -14.97 4.42
N GLU A 208 0.41 -14.53 3.36
CA GLU A 208 1.60 -15.22 2.86
C GLU A 208 2.74 -15.20 3.89
N GLU A 209 2.89 -14.12 4.66
CA GLU A 209 3.96 -14.03 5.66
C GLU A 209 3.69 -14.96 6.83
N LEU A 210 2.47 -14.96 7.38
CA LEU A 210 2.09 -15.86 8.48
C LEU A 210 2.15 -17.33 8.04
N THR A 211 1.73 -17.62 6.81
CA THR A 211 1.82 -18.96 6.23
C THR A 211 3.29 -19.41 6.12
N ILE A 212 4.19 -18.54 5.64
CA ILE A 212 5.62 -18.88 5.59
C ILE A 212 6.18 -19.10 7.00
N GLU A 213 5.82 -18.26 7.97
CA GLU A 213 6.29 -18.39 9.35
C GLU A 213 5.86 -19.70 9.98
N GLN A 214 4.60 -20.13 9.82
CA GLN A 214 4.13 -21.43 10.31
C GLN A 214 4.84 -22.61 9.62
N GLY A 215 5.07 -22.53 8.31
CA GLY A 215 5.85 -23.56 7.61
C GLY A 215 7.31 -23.61 8.08
N LEU A 216 7.92 -22.45 8.36
CA LEU A 216 9.26 -22.37 8.95
C LEU A 216 9.31 -22.83 10.40
N GLN A 217 8.18 -22.83 11.12
CA GLN A 217 7.98 -23.41 12.45
C GLN A 217 7.76 -24.93 12.43
N GLY A 218 7.73 -25.56 11.26
CA GLY A 218 7.70 -27.02 11.12
C GLY A 218 6.29 -27.63 11.05
N TYR A 219 5.23 -26.81 11.09
CA TYR A 219 3.85 -27.29 10.99
C TYR A 219 3.52 -27.94 9.62
N TYR A 220 4.26 -27.56 8.58
CA TYR A 220 4.20 -28.17 7.25
C TYR A 220 5.44 -27.81 6.42
N SER A 221 5.66 -28.53 5.32
CA SER A 221 6.70 -28.15 4.37
C SER A 221 6.28 -26.94 3.56
N LEU A 222 7.18 -25.97 3.37
CA LEU A 222 6.97 -24.88 2.42
C LEU A 222 6.79 -25.37 0.97
N LYS A 223 7.15 -26.63 0.66
CA LYS A 223 6.83 -27.24 -0.64
C LYS A 223 5.33 -27.52 -0.78
N ASP A 224 4.66 -27.88 0.31
CA ASP A 224 3.22 -28.21 0.29
C ASP A 224 2.40 -26.97 -0.04
N VAL A 225 2.71 -25.84 0.61
CA VAL A 225 2.08 -24.54 0.32
C VAL A 225 2.38 -24.08 -1.11
N ARG A 226 3.57 -24.40 -1.64
CA ARG A 226 3.93 -24.05 -3.02
C ARG A 226 3.07 -24.77 -4.07
N ASN A 227 2.45 -25.90 -3.74
CA ASN A 227 1.58 -26.62 -4.67
C ASN A 227 0.29 -25.84 -4.97
N TYR A 228 -0.13 -24.93 -4.08
CA TYR A 228 -1.30 -24.06 -4.27
C TYR A 228 -1.00 -22.79 -5.05
N ARG A 229 0.18 -22.70 -5.68
CA ARG A 229 0.50 -21.61 -6.59
C ARG A 229 1.18 -22.10 -7.85
N ARG A 230 0.73 -21.59 -8.99
CA ARG A 230 1.30 -21.88 -10.30
C ARG A 230 1.91 -20.62 -10.89
N MET A 231 3.17 -20.68 -11.30
CA MET A 231 3.79 -19.55 -12.00
C MET A 231 3.17 -19.41 -13.38
N ILE A 232 2.57 -18.26 -13.66
CA ILE A 232 1.91 -17.95 -14.94
C ILE A 232 2.69 -16.93 -15.78
N GLY A 233 3.79 -16.39 -15.25
CA GLY A 233 4.67 -15.53 -16.03
C GLY A 233 5.60 -14.68 -15.18
N ILE A 234 6.28 -13.75 -15.84
CA ILE A 234 7.16 -12.77 -15.21
C ILE A 234 6.66 -11.37 -15.60
N GLN A 235 6.44 -10.52 -14.61
CA GLN A 235 6.09 -9.11 -14.79
C GLN A 235 7.30 -8.25 -14.42
N SER A 236 7.79 -7.44 -15.35
CA SER A 236 8.76 -6.39 -15.04
C SER A 236 8.03 -5.16 -14.50
N ARG A 237 8.53 -4.59 -13.40
CA ARG A 237 8.06 -3.33 -12.84
C ARG A 237 9.20 -2.34 -12.74
N TYR A 238 8.92 -1.10 -13.15
CA TYR A 238 9.86 0.00 -13.04
C TYR A 238 9.67 0.75 -11.71
N TYR A 239 10.78 1.00 -11.03
CA TYR A 239 10.83 1.82 -9.84
C TYR A 239 11.74 3.01 -10.03
N LEU A 240 11.27 4.17 -9.59
CA LEU A 240 12.05 5.40 -9.47
C LEU A 240 11.96 5.84 -8.01
N MET A 241 13.09 5.86 -7.31
CA MET A 241 13.14 6.11 -5.88
C MET A 241 14.42 6.83 -5.47
N ASN A 242 14.41 7.42 -4.27
CA ASN A 242 15.63 7.97 -3.71
C ASN A 242 16.56 6.81 -3.32
N MET A 243 17.87 6.97 -3.43
CA MET A 243 18.83 5.91 -3.05
C MET A 243 18.68 5.49 -1.59
N ASN A 244 18.37 6.43 -0.68
CA ASN A 244 18.09 6.11 0.73
C ASN A 244 16.86 5.22 0.91
N GLU A 245 15.83 5.37 0.08
CA GLU A 245 14.65 4.51 0.12
C GLU A 245 14.98 3.11 -0.40
N GLU A 246 15.80 3.02 -1.46
CA GLU A 246 16.31 1.74 -1.95
C GLU A 246 17.09 0.98 -0.86
N THR A 247 18.00 1.67 -0.17
CA THR A 247 18.77 1.10 0.94
C THR A 247 17.86 0.62 2.07
N ARG A 248 16.85 1.42 2.46
CA ARG A 248 15.87 1.01 3.47
C ARG A 248 15.09 -0.23 3.04
N MET A 249 14.65 -0.28 1.79
CA MET A 249 13.95 -1.46 1.25
C MET A 249 14.85 -2.71 1.27
N ARG A 250 16.12 -2.57 0.89
CA ARG A 250 17.09 -3.67 0.93
C ARG A 250 17.29 -4.17 2.36
N ASN A 251 17.53 -3.27 3.30
CA ASN A 251 17.71 -3.61 4.72
C ASN A 251 16.46 -4.29 5.30
N MET A 252 15.26 -3.84 4.92
CA MET A 252 14.01 -4.48 5.33
C MET A 252 13.92 -5.94 4.84
N LEU A 253 14.30 -6.20 3.59
CA LEU A 253 14.31 -7.55 3.02
C LEU A 253 15.37 -8.45 3.69
N GLU A 254 16.56 -7.92 3.95
CA GLU A 254 17.63 -8.63 4.66
C GLU A 254 17.20 -8.98 6.09
N ASN A 255 16.59 -8.03 6.82
CA ASN A 255 16.06 -8.27 8.15
C ASN A 255 14.96 -9.32 8.15
N LYS A 256 14.08 -9.32 7.14
CA LYS A 256 13.06 -10.35 6.96
C LYS A 256 13.69 -11.73 6.74
N GLN A 257 14.73 -11.83 5.91
CA GLN A 257 15.47 -13.08 5.70
C GLN A 257 16.15 -13.58 6.99
N ARG A 258 16.76 -12.67 7.77
CA ARG A 258 17.34 -13.02 9.08
C ARG A 258 16.29 -13.56 10.03
N ARG A 259 15.12 -12.91 10.12
CA ARG A 259 14.00 -13.39 10.94
C ARG A 259 13.58 -14.81 10.56
N TYR A 260 13.43 -15.09 9.27
CA TYR A 260 13.11 -16.43 8.77
C TYR A 260 14.19 -17.47 9.10
N SER A 261 15.47 -17.08 9.03
CA SER A 261 16.57 -17.95 9.44
C SER A 261 16.51 -18.28 10.93
N ILE A 262 16.21 -17.30 11.79
CA ILE A 262 16.10 -17.50 13.25
C ILE A 262 14.95 -18.47 13.57
N ILE A 263 13.77 -18.27 12.97
CA ILE A 263 12.61 -19.13 13.17
C ILE A 263 12.95 -20.58 12.79
N ALA A 264 13.60 -20.79 11.63
CA ALA A 264 14.00 -22.11 11.18
C ALA A 264 15.04 -22.79 12.11
N GLN A 265 15.94 -22.02 12.73
CA GLN A 265 16.98 -22.54 13.64
C GLN A 265 16.42 -22.96 15.00
N GLN A 266 15.37 -22.30 15.50
CA GLN A 266 14.78 -22.63 16.81
C GLN A 266 14.24 -24.07 16.88
N ILE A 267 13.80 -24.63 15.76
CA ILE A 267 13.35 -26.03 15.66
C ILE A 267 14.50 -27.02 15.77
N ASN A 268 15.62 -26.73 15.10
CA ASN A 268 16.78 -27.63 15.06
C ASN A 268 17.44 -27.80 16.45
N HIS A 269 17.10 -26.94 17.41
CA HIS A 269 17.54 -27.05 18.81
C HIS A 269 16.52 -27.70 19.76
N HIS A 270 15.28 -27.94 19.33
CA HIS A 270 14.21 -28.52 20.16
C HIS A 270 13.85 -29.97 19.78
N HIS A 271 14.55 -30.58 18.81
CA HIS A 271 14.45 -32.00 18.49
C HIS A 271 15.82 -32.70 18.61
N PRO A 272 16.19 -33.17 19.82
CA PRO A 272 17.13 -34.29 19.99
C PRO A 272 16.48 -35.63 19.64
#